data_AF-A0A9P9GKA1-F1
#
_entry.id   AF-A0A9P9GKA1-F1
#
_cell.length_a   1.000
_cell.length_b   1.000
_cell.length_c   1.000
_cell.angle_alpha   90.00
_cell.angle_beta   90.00
_cell.angle_gamma   90.00
#
_symmetry.space_group_name_H-M   'P 1'
#
loop_
_entity.id
_entity.type
_entity.pdbx_description
1 polymer ?
#
loop_
_entity_poly.entity_id
_entity_poly.type
_entity_poly.pdbx_seq_one_letter_code
_entity_poly.pdbx_strand_id
1 'polypeptide(L)'
;MLLITAKLLGFKFASTHFDLDSRIDQVLSNTSLQEDTAGDFPSLDLFRKFCLLAFYEFHQFPGQQAWMRIGKIVRLAYWMGLDRLDIIQSVSPEWSNVNNKDLQDWKLVWWCVYRLDSYANLSSGTPYQIDERLVNTSFIHDHYQGQLSQSLISPCRLPYDPRGLPDLLLFVKSGAESSLLFNIHLITITVLRQFGRPMSMCYLVPHENITAIVLDAERTLSAIRLALPRNFLNPGRNAFMNESNTDHHARLVSVLHLHMAQLLAALASCYYLPEGDDWTLSWQRVLETCQNIAGIAEKWDSNYTLTVDPALSLISLTALVFLDIHKKYTESTNLHLISEIENCELLLLLQLEQLSAHWKLPDLLILSFKSFKESVTGPLSYPHIQLILSRFESPLHPRWLQFLSSAQTHLENVIWGHAS
;
A
#
# COMPACT_ATOMS: atom_id res chain seq x y z
N MET A 1 22.19 3.27 10.53
CA MET A 1 21.46 4.35 9.83
C MET A 1 22.18 4.73 8.54
N LEU A 2 23.44 5.20 8.60
CA LEU A 2 24.24 5.60 7.43
C LEU A 2 24.23 4.63 6.24
N LEU A 3 24.31 3.32 6.46
CA LEU A 3 24.32 2.33 5.36
C LEU A 3 22.99 2.27 4.60
N ILE A 4 21.86 2.22 5.30
CA ILE A 4 20.53 2.19 4.68
C ILE A 4 20.25 3.54 4.01
N THR A 5 20.61 4.65 4.65
CA THR A 5 20.51 5.98 4.05
C THR A 5 21.36 6.10 2.78
N ALA A 6 22.59 5.57 2.79
CA ALA A 6 23.45 5.54 1.61
C ALA A 6 22.79 4.75 0.46
N LYS A 7 22.14 3.61 0.76
CA LYS A 7 21.38 2.85 -0.25
C LYS A 7 20.22 3.66 -0.82
N LEU A 8 19.40 4.27 0.05
CA LEU A 8 18.25 5.08 -0.36
C LEU A 8 18.64 6.32 -1.18
N LEU A 9 19.84 6.86 -0.95
CA LEU A 9 20.40 7.96 -1.72
C LEU A 9 21.12 7.51 -3.00
N GLY A 10 21.16 6.20 -3.29
CA GLY A 10 21.88 5.65 -4.44
C GLY A 10 23.40 5.85 -4.36
N PHE A 11 23.94 6.06 -3.16
CA PHE A 11 25.34 6.37 -2.97
C PHE A 11 26.21 5.14 -3.28
N LYS A 12 27.13 5.30 -4.23
CA LYS A 12 28.12 4.29 -4.59
C LYS A 12 29.44 4.60 -3.88
N PHE A 13 29.88 3.69 -3.02
CA PHE A 13 31.19 3.81 -2.38
C PHE A 13 32.30 3.68 -3.43
N ALA A 14 33.37 4.47 -3.30
CA ALA A 14 34.50 4.46 -4.22
C ALA A 14 35.30 3.13 -4.22
N SER A 15 35.09 2.28 -3.19
CA SER A 15 35.71 0.97 -3.09
C SER A 15 34.75 -0.12 -3.59
N THR A 16 35.19 -0.89 -4.58
CA THR A 16 34.48 -2.07 -5.11
C THR A 16 34.39 -3.22 -4.12
N HIS A 17 35.13 -3.16 -3.01
CA HIS A 17 35.13 -4.19 -1.96
C HIS A 17 34.09 -3.96 -0.85
N PHE A 18 33.38 -2.83 -0.87
CA PHE A 18 32.36 -2.53 0.13
C PHE A 18 30.97 -2.90 -0.39
N ASP A 19 30.54 -4.12 -0.08
CA ASP A 19 29.16 -4.54 -0.33
C ASP A 19 28.22 -3.96 0.74
N LEU A 20 27.43 -2.98 0.33
CA LEU A 20 26.50 -2.28 1.20
C LEU A 20 25.40 -3.20 1.74
N ASP A 21 24.92 -4.12 0.90
CA ASP A 21 23.79 -4.98 1.24
C ASP A 21 24.21 -6.05 2.24
N SER A 22 25.35 -6.70 2.03
CA SER A 22 25.93 -7.63 3.01
C SER A 22 26.14 -6.99 4.39
N ARG A 23 26.51 -5.70 4.44
CA ARG A 23 26.67 -4.98 5.71
C ARG A 23 25.34 -4.65 6.37
N ILE A 24 24.29 -4.34 5.61
CA ILE A 24 22.95 -4.15 6.15
C ILE A 24 22.42 -5.49 6.68
N ASP A 25 22.66 -6.59 5.98
CA ASP A 25 22.24 -7.94 6.37
C ASP A 25 22.89 -8.38 7.69
N GLN A 26 24.18 -8.10 7.89
CA GLN A 26 24.86 -8.31 9.18
C GLN A 26 24.22 -7.48 10.31
N VAL A 27 23.79 -6.26 10.02
CA VAL A 27 23.09 -5.43 11.03
C VAL A 27 21.71 -6.00 11.32
N LEU A 28 20.99 -6.50 10.32
CA LEU A 28 19.69 -7.14 10.48
C LEU A 28 19.76 -8.41 11.33
N SER A 29 20.80 -9.24 11.14
CA SER A 29 21.00 -10.47 11.93
C SER A 29 21.35 -10.18 13.38
N ASN A 30 22.09 -9.10 13.64
CA ASN A 30 22.58 -8.76 14.97
C ASN A 30 21.61 -7.88 15.77
N THR A 31 20.67 -7.19 15.12
CA THR A 31 19.71 -6.29 15.80
C THR A 31 18.47 -7.09 16.19
N SER A 32 18.41 -7.53 17.45
CA SER A 32 17.21 -8.10 18.04
C SER A 32 16.42 -7.00 18.77
N LEU A 33 15.14 -6.82 18.39
CA LEU A 33 14.29 -5.76 18.94
C LEU A 33 14.10 -5.87 20.47
N GLN A 34 14.25 -7.07 21.03
CA GLN A 34 14.04 -7.36 22.46
C GLN A 34 15.31 -7.21 23.30
N GLU A 35 16.49 -7.56 22.79
CA GLU A 35 17.73 -7.43 23.58
C GLU A 35 18.21 -5.97 23.62
N ASP A 36 17.95 -5.21 22.54
CA ASP A 36 18.31 -3.78 22.45
C ASP A 36 17.39 -2.86 23.29
N THR A 37 16.26 -3.36 23.81
CA THR A 37 15.25 -2.58 24.56
C THR A 37 15.05 -3.06 25.99
N ALA A 38 16.01 -3.80 26.56
CA ALA A 38 15.94 -4.46 27.86
C ALA A 38 15.62 -3.53 29.05
N GLY A 39 14.35 -3.12 29.19
CA GLY A 39 13.81 -2.30 30.27
C GLY A 39 13.75 -0.79 29.99
N ASP A 40 14.49 -0.29 29.01
CA ASP A 40 14.64 1.16 28.76
C ASP A 40 13.77 1.68 27.60
N PHE A 41 13.36 2.95 27.72
CA PHE A 41 12.66 3.69 26.68
C PHE A 41 13.61 3.94 25.50
N PRO A 42 13.37 3.37 24.30
CA PRO A 42 14.34 3.49 23.20
C PRO A 42 14.41 4.94 22.72
N SER A 43 15.62 5.39 22.41
CA SER A 43 15.82 6.73 21.83
C SER A 43 15.19 6.84 20.44
N LEU A 44 14.89 8.07 20.02
CA LEU A 44 14.34 8.37 18.70
C LEU A 44 15.18 7.77 17.57
N ASP A 45 16.50 7.88 17.65
CA ASP A 45 17.42 7.36 16.64
C ASP A 45 17.46 5.83 16.61
N LEU A 46 17.33 5.17 17.77
CA LEU A 46 17.23 3.72 17.84
C LEU A 46 15.90 3.24 17.20
N PHE A 47 14.79 3.93 17.48
CA PHE A 47 13.51 3.57 16.88
C PHE A 47 13.48 3.82 15.36
N ARG A 48 14.07 4.92 14.89
CA ARG A 48 14.29 5.18 13.46
C ARG A 48 15.11 4.07 12.81
N LYS A 49 16.17 3.58 13.48
CA LYS A 49 16.95 2.43 13.02
C LYS A 49 16.06 1.19 12.87
N PHE A 50 15.19 0.90 13.85
CA PHE A 50 14.26 -0.22 13.76
C PHE A 50 13.32 -0.10 12.55
N CYS A 51 12.72 1.07 12.33
CA CYS A 51 11.84 1.32 11.18
C CYS A 51 12.57 1.12 9.84
N LEU A 52 13.79 1.66 9.71
CA LEU A 52 14.60 1.51 8.50
C LEU A 52 15.00 0.06 8.23
N LEU A 53 15.32 -0.70 9.29
CA LEU A 53 15.64 -2.13 9.15
C LEU A 53 14.42 -2.94 8.72
N ALA A 54 13.24 -2.68 9.29
CA ALA A 54 12.01 -3.33 8.86
C ALA A 54 11.61 -2.95 7.44
N PHE A 55 11.76 -1.68 7.06
CA PHE A 55 11.58 -1.24 5.69
C PHE A 55 12.50 -2.00 4.73
N TYR A 56 13.80 -2.07 5.03
CA TYR A 56 14.74 -2.79 4.17
C TYR A 56 14.43 -4.29 4.10
N GLU A 57 14.19 -4.95 5.24
CA GLU A 57 13.90 -6.38 5.30
C GLU A 57 12.61 -6.71 4.53
N PHE A 58 11.56 -5.89 4.63
CA PHE A 58 10.32 -6.08 3.88
C PHE A 58 10.50 -6.02 2.36
N HIS A 59 11.38 -5.14 1.88
CA HIS A 59 11.59 -4.95 0.45
C HIS A 59 12.69 -5.84 -0.14
N GLN A 60 13.65 -6.29 0.67
CA GLN A 60 14.75 -7.16 0.22
C GLN A 60 14.52 -8.64 0.52
N PHE A 61 13.83 -8.95 1.61
CA PHE A 61 13.52 -10.30 2.05
C PHE A 61 12.02 -10.44 2.36
N PRO A 62 11.14 -10.18 1.37
CA PRO A 62 9.70 -10.25 1.58
C PRO A 62 9.29 -11.65 2.06
N GLY A 63 8.47 -11.72 3.10
CA GLY A 63 8.00 -12.98 3.67
C GLY A 63 7.64 -12.87 5.15
N GLN A 64 7.44 -14.02 5.79
CA GLN A 64 6.97 -14.11 7.18
C GLN A 64 7.89 -13.37 8.16
N GLN A 65 9.21 -13.44 7.98
CA GLN A 65 10.16 -12.79 8.89
C GLN A 65 10.02 -11.27 8.87
N ALA A 66 9.98 -10.66 7.69
CA ALA A 66 9.75 -9.23 7.54
C ALA A 66 8.41 -8.79 8.14
N TRP A 67 7.35 -9.56 7.89
CA TRP A 67 6.03 -9.30 8.49
C TRP A 67 6.07 -9.36 10.02
N MET A 68 6.74 -10.37 10.58
CA MET A 68 6.93 -10.49 12.04
C MET A 68 7.74 -9.32 12.62
N ARG A 69 8.76 -8.82 11.92
CA ARG A 69 9.53 -7.65 12.36
C ARG A 69 8.68 -6.39 12.37
N ILE A 70 7.89 -6.14 11.32
CA ILE A 70 6.93 -5.02 11.30
C ILE A 70 5.96 -5.13 12.47
N GLY A 71 5.39 -6.30 12.73
CA GLY A 71 4.49 -6.51 13.86
C GLY A 71 5.13 -6.27 15.24
N LYS A 72 6.42 -6.61 15.40
CA LYS A 72 7.16 -6.28 16.63
C LYS A 72 7.31 -4.75 16.79
N ILE A 73 7.60 -4.02 15.72
CA ILE A 73 7.71 -2.56 15.75
C ILE A 73 6.36 -1.91 16.06
N VAL A 74 5.27 -2.39 15.47
CA VAL A 74 3.91 -1.90 15.78
C VAL A 74 3.60 -2.06 17.27
N ARG A 75 3.86 -3.23 17.84
CA ARG A 75 3.65 -3.47 19.28
C ARG A 75 4.54 -2.57 20.15
N LEU A 76 5.79 -2.36 19.76
CA LEU A 76 6.69 -1.45 20.47
C LEU A 76 6.21 0.01 20.39
N ALA A 77 5.71 0.44 19.24
CA ALA A 77 5.13 1.77 19.05
C ALA A 77 3.93 2.00 20.00
N TYR A 78 3.03 1.01 20.10
CA TYR A 78 1.92 1.05 21.04
C TYR A 78 2.36 1.04 22.51
N TRP A 79 3.36 0.22 22.83
CA TRP A 79 3.94 0.15 24.17
C TRP A 79 4.48 1.52 24.61
N MET A 80 5.13 2.23 23.71
CA MET A 80 5.65 3.59 23.94
C MET A 80 4.57 4.68 23.89
N GLY A 81 3.36 4.37 23.42
CA GLY A 81 2.26 5.32 23.26
C GLY A 81 2.40 6.27 22.07
N LEU A 82 3.12 5.85 21.02
CA LEU A 82 3.30 6.64 19.80
C LEU A 82 1.99 6.89 19.03
N ASP A 83 0.96 6.07 19.29
CA ASP A 83 -0.40 6.20 18.77
C ASP A 83 -1.16 7.39 19.39
N ARG A 84 -0.70 7.93 20.51
CA ARG A 84 -1.40 8.94 21.32
C ARG A 84 -0.49 10.08 21.78
N LEU A 85 0.46 10.47 20.92
CA LEU A 85 1.50 11.47 21.20
C LEU A 85 0.94 12.83 21.65
N ASP A 86 -0.23 13.22 21.13
CA ASP A 86 -0.84 14.51 21.48
C ASP A 86 -1.36 14.58 22.93
N ILE A 87 -1.61 13.43 23.55
CA ILE A 87 -2.12 13.35 24.92
C ILE A 87 -1.02 12.92 25.88
N ILE A 88 -0.20 11.95 25.46
CA ILE A 88 0.77 11.30 26.35
C ILE A 88 1.82 12.27 26.89
N GLN A 89 2.16 13.33 26.14
CA GLN A 89 3.09 14.39 26.58
C GLN A 89 2.62 15.06 27.89
N SER A 90 1.31 15.15 28.12
CA SER A 90 0.74 15.75 29.33
C SER A 90 0.55 14.78 30.50
N VAL A 91 0.64 13.47 30.25
CA VAL A 91 0.26 12.42 31.21
C VAL A 91 1.45 11.57 31.66
N SER A 92 2.49 11.45 30.84
CA SER A 92 3.65 10.57 31.09
C SER A 92 4.92 11.39 31.34
N PRO A 93 5.63 11.16 32.46
CA PRO A 93 6.90 11.83 32.77
C PRO A 93 8.00 11.60 31.72
N GLU A 94 7.99 10.44 31.05
CA GLU A 94 8.94 10.09 30.00
C GLU A 94 8.79 11.01 28.78
N TRP A 95 7.56 11.42 28.48
CA TRP A 95 7.22 12.27 27.34
C TRP A 95 7.18 13.77 27.68
N SER A 96 7.01 14.15 28.95
CA SER A 96 6.84 15.55 29.35
C SER A 96 8.06 16.43 29.04
N ASN A 97 9.26 15.83 29.00
CA ASN A 97 10.51 16.53 28.74
C ASN A 97 10.92 16.55 27.26
N VAL A 98 10.15 15.88 26.38
CA VAL A 98 10.42 15.85 24.94
C VAL A 98 10.04 17.20 24.34
N ASN A 99 10.99 17.86 23.71
CA ASN A 99 10.76 19.16 23.08
C ASN A 99 9.83 19.02 21.85
N ASN A 100 9.23 20.13 21.42
CA ASN A 100 8.27 20.13 20.31
C ASN A 100 8.85 19.63 18.98
N LYS A 101 10.15 19.85 18.73
CA LYS A 101 10.81 19.41 17.50
C LYS A 101 10.93 17.88 17.47
N ASP A 102 11.45 17.29 18.54
CA ASP A 102 11.59 15.85 18.68
C ASP A 102 10.20 15.17 18.71
N LEU A 103 9.18 15.86 19.23
CA LEU A 103 7.80 15.37 19.17
C LEU A 103 7.30 15.27 17.72
N GLN A 104 7.57 16.25 16.84
CA GLN A 104 7.23 16.14 15.41
C GLN A 104 7.97 14.97 14.75
N ASP A 105 9.23 14.77 15.11
CA ASP A 105 10.01 13.65 14.62
C ASP A 105 9.44 12.30 15.08
N TRP A 106 8.95 12.20 16.32
CA TRP A 106 8.22 11.02 16.79
C TRP A 106 6.89 10.80 16.06
N LYS A 107 6.17 11.87 15.70
CA LYS A 107 4.96 11.76 14.86
C LYS A 107 5.30 11.20 13.47
N LEU A 108 6.40 11.64 12.86
CA LEU A 108 6.87 11.09 11.59
C LEU A 108 7.19 9.59 11.72
N VAL A 109 7.83 9.19 12.82
CA VAL A 109 8.10 7.78 13.12
C VAL A 109 6.81 6.98 13.27
N TRP A 110 5.83 7.47 14.03
CA TRP A 110 4.52 6.84 14.16
C TRP A 110 3.86 6.61 12.79
N TRP A 111 3.81 7.65 11.96
CA TRP A 111 3.21 7.55 10.63
C TRP A 111 4.02 6.66 9.66
N CYS A 112 5.33 6.51 9.87
CA CYS A 112 6.14 5.51 9.17
C CYS A 112 5.74 4.09 9.58
N VAL A 113 5.57 3.81 10.87
CA VAL A 113 5.06 2.52 11.38
C VAL A 113 3.68 2.22 10.83
N TYR A 114 2.80 3.24 10.79
CA TYR A 114 1.47 3.13 10.19
C TYR A 114 1.52 2.68 8.72
N ARG A 115 2.41 3.27 7.92
CA ARG A 115 2.60 2.87 6.51
C ARG A 115 3.16 1.46 6.38
N LEU A 116 4.13 1.08 7.20
CA LEU A 116 4.69 -0.28 7.20
C LEU A 116 3.63 -1.34 7.51
N ASP A 117 2.79 -1.16 8.54
CA ASP A 117 1.66 -2.05 8.85
C ASP A 117 0.69 -2.13 7.65
N SER A 118 0.42 -0.99 7.01
CA SER A 118 -0.50 -0.92 5.88
C SER A 118 -0.02 -1.75 4.68
N TYR A 119 1.24 -1.58 4.27
CA TYR A 119 1.80 -2.32 3.13
C TYR A 119 2.11 -3.78 3.44
N ALA A 120 2.53 -4.11 4.67
CA ALA A 120 2.75 -5.49 5.09
C ALA A 120 1.47 -6.32 4.99
N ASN A 121 0.32 -5.68 5.21
CA ASN A 121 -0.97 -6.37 5.17
C ASN A 121 -1.58 -6.36 3.77
N LEU A 122 -1.34 -5.31 2.99
CA LEU A 122 -1.62 -5.32 1.56
C LEU A 122 -0.83 -6.41 0.81
N SER A 123 0.33 -6.83 1.32
CA SER A 123 1.12 -7.89 0.72
C SER A 123 0.72 -9.28 1.21
N SER A 124 0.49 -9.43 2.51
CA SER A 124 0.23 -10.72 3.14
C SER A 124 -1.24 -11.10 3.25
N GLY A 125 -2.19 -10.17 3.06
CA GLY A 125 -3.62 -10.41 3.27
C GLY A 125 -4.03 -10.55 4.74
N THR A 126 -3.12 -10.27 5.68
CA THR A 126 -3.38 -10.42 7.12
C THR A 126 -4.08 -9.20 7.73
N PRO A 127 -4.75 -9.34 8.89
CA PRO A 127 -5.40 -8.21 9.56
C PRO A 127 -4.43 -7.10 9.98
N TYR A 128 -4.88 -5.85 9.86
CA TYR A 128 -4.23 -4.65 10.40
C TYR A 128 -4.00 -4.73 11.91
N GLN A 129 -2.75 -4.55 12.34
CA GLN A 129 -2.41 -4.50 13.75
C GLN A 129 -2.73 -3.12 14.34
N ILE A 130 -2.71 -2.08 13.49
CA ILE A 130 -3.12 -0.74 13.91
C ILE A 130 -4.62 -0.58 13.69
N ASP A 131 -5.34 -0.20 14.74
CA ASP A 131 -6.73 0.25 14.64
C ASP A 131 -6.75 1.78 14.55
N GLU A 132 -7.25 2.33 13.43
CA GLU A 132 -7.30 3.77 13.19
C GLU A 132 -8.20 4.49 14.19
N ARG A 133 -9.21 3.78 14.73
CA ARG A 133 -10.17 4.32 15.68
C ARG A 133 -9.52 4.69 17.02
N LEU A 134 -8.37 4.09 17.32
CA LEU A 134 -7.64 4.31 18.56
C LEU A 134 -6.50 5.32 18.40
N VAL A 135 -6.24 5.81 17.18
CA VAL A 135 -5.13 6.73 16.90
C VAL A 135 -5.49 8.14 17.34
N ASN A 136 -4.66 8.71 18.20
CA ASN A 136 -4.79 10.06 18.75
C ASN A 136 -3.51 10.90 18.57
N THR A 137 -2.64 10.47 17.66
CA THR A 137 -1.49 11.25 17.19
C THR A 137 -1.93 12.08 15.98
N SER A 138 -1.67 13.39 16.01
CA SER A 138 -1.99 14.24 14.87
C SER A 138 -1.10 13.96 13.66
N PHE A 139 -1.60 14.34 12.49
CA PHE A 139 -0.84 14.52 11.27
C PHE A 139 0.23 15.59 11.46
N ILE A 140 1.17 15.61 10.52
CA ILE A 140 2.27 16.56 10.50
C ILE A 140 1.71 17.93 10.11
N HIS A 141 2.08 18.94 10.89
CA HIS A 141 1.75 20.33 10.62
C HIS A 141 3.00 21.17 10.83
N ASP A 142 3.34 22.01 9.85
CA ASP A 142 4.49 22.90 9.99
C ASP A 142 4.18 24.01 11.00
N HIS A 143 5.02 24.10 12.03
CA HIS A 143 4.93 25.11 13.09
C HIS A 143 5.27 26.54 12.64
N TYR A 144 5.56 26.76 11.35
CA TYR A 144 5.96 28.07 10.84
C TYR A 144 4.80 29.06 10.65
N GLN A 145 3.56 28.67 10.89
CA GLN A 145 2.45 29.62 11.01
C GLN A 145 2.31 30.10 12.46
N GLY A 146 3.11 31.11 12.80
CA GLY A 146 2.82 32.13 13.81
C GLY A 146 2.59 31.66 15.25
N GLN A 147 3.52 32.02 16.14
CA GLN A 147 3.37 32.02 17.59
C GLN A 147 2.14 32.83 18.12
N LEU A 148 1.29 33.39 17.26
CA LEU A 148 0.16 34.25 17.60
C LEU A 148 -1.20 33.52 17.60
N SER A 149 -1.27 32.26 17.15
CA SER A 149 -2.55 31.51 17.05
C SER A 149 -2.47 30.09 17.62
N GLN A 150 -1.60 29.86 18.60
CA GLN A 150 -1.41 28.52 19.22
C GLN A 150 -2.59 28.04 20.09
N SER A 151 -3.65 28.85 20.30
CA SER A 151 -4.70 28.52 21.29
C SER A 151 -6.01 27.96 20.72
N LEU A 152 -6.22 27.87 19.40
CA LEU A 152 -7.55 27.54 18.84
C LEU A 152 -7.59 26.52 17.69
N ILE A 153 -6.47 26.06 17.16
CA ILE A 153 -6.49 25.10 16.05
C ILE A 153 -6.51 23.67 16.63
N SER A 154 -7.63 22.99 16.44
CA SER A 154 -7.76 21.58 16.83
C SER A 154 -6.72 20.73 16.06
N PRO A 155 -6.01 19.82 16.73
CA PRO A 155 -5.02 18.97 16.09
C PRO A 155 -5.65 18.11 14.99
N CYS A 156 -5.01 18.09 13.82
CA CYS A 156 -5.41 17.34 12.64
C CYS A 156 -5.23 15.84 12.88
N ARG A 157 -6.26 15.09 13.27
CA ARG A 157 -6.15 13.67 13.63
C ARG A 157 -6.97 12.79 12.69
N LEU A 158 -6.66 11.50 12.66
CA LEU A 158 -7.56 10.54 12.03
C LEU A 158 -8.91 10.56 12.75
N PRO A 159 -10.02 10.58 12.00
CA PRO A 159 -11.35 10.51 12.59
C PRO A 159 -11.60 9.09 13.12
N TYR A 160 -12.31 8.99 14.24
CA TYR A 160 -12.80 7.71 14.76
C TYR A 160 -13.68 6.99 13.73
N ASP A 161 -14.50 7.77 13.03
CA ASP A 161 -15.36 7.29 11.97
C ASP A 161 -14.71 7.54 10.59
N PRO A 162 -14.47 6.50 9.78
CA PRO A 162 -14.09 6.59 8.36
C PRO A 162 -14.76 7.72 7.57
N ARG A 163 -16.04 7.99 7.85
CA ARG A 163 -16.85 9.00 7.15
C ARG A 163 -16.35 10.43 7.36
N GLY A 164 -15.50 10.67 8.37
CA GLY A 164 -14.87 11.97 8.62
C GLY A 164 -13.60 12.23 7.79
N LEU A 165 -13.12 11.27 7.00
CA LEU A 165 -11.90 11.47 6.19
C LEU A 165 -12.02 12.61 5.16
N PRO A 166 -13.17 12.84 4.48
CA PRO A 166 -13.32 13.98 3.58
C PRO A 166 -13.13 15.33 4.29
N ASP A 167 -13.69 15.49 5.49
CA ASP A 167 -13.54 16.70 6.29
C ASP A 167 -12.08 16.90 6.72
N LEU A 168 -11.41 15.81 7.11
CA LEU A 168 -9.98 15.82 7.40
C LEU A 168 -9.16 16.26 6.18
N LEU A 169 -9.47 15.77 4.98
CA LEU A 169 -8.80 16.17 3.75
C LEU A 169 -8.99 17.66 3.45
N LEU A 170 -10.20 18.19 3.66
CA LEU A 170 -10.46 19.63 3.50
C LEU A 170 -9.66 20.46 4.49
N PHE A 171 -9.57 20.00 5.75
CA PHE A 171 -8.73 20.64 6.76
C PHE A 171 -7.25 20.64 6.36
N VAL A 172 -6.71 19.48 5.96
CA VAL A 172 -5.32 19.33 5.51
C VAL A 172 -5.03 20.25 4.33
N LYS A 173 -5.95 20.37 3.37
CA LYS A 173 -5.81 21.25 2.19
C LYS A 173 -5.74 22.73 2.55
N SER A 174 -6.32 23.14 3.68
CA SER A 174 -6.24 24.51 4.19
C SER A 174 -4.95 24.81 4.97
N GLY A 175 -4.17 23.77 5.30
CA GLY A 175 -2.92 23.88 6.05
C GLY A 175 -1.69 24.19 5.18
N ALA A 176 -0.51 23.86 5.71
CA ALA A 176 0.78 24.12 5.05
C ALA A 176 1.04 23.20 3.85
N GLU A 177 1.46 23.79 2.73
CA GLU A 177 1.73 23.08 1.47
C GLU A 177 2.85 22.01 1.59
N SER A 178 3.86 22.27 2.42
CA SER A 178 5.00 21.37 2.68
C SER A 178 4.61 19.99 3.20
N SER A 179 3.55 19.92 4.01
CA SER A 179 3.05 18.68 4.62
C SER A 179 1.88 18.05 3.85
N LEU A 180 1.37 18.74 2.83
CA LEU A 180 0.13 18.40 2.14
C LEU A 180 0.19 17.00 1.52
N LEU A 181 1.21 16.71 0.72
CA LEU A 181 1.33 15.43 0.02
C LEU A 181 1.54 14.26 0.99
N PHE A 182 2.30 14.46 2.06
CA PHE A 182 2.48 13.46 3.10
C PHE A 182 1.15 13.13 3.79
N ASN A 183 0.38 14.16 4.16
CA ASN A 183 -0.91 13.99 4.81
C ASN A 183 -1.96 13.37 3.86
N ILE A 184 -1.97 13.75 2.58
CA ILE A 184 -2.82 13.10 1.58
C ILE A 184 -2.42 11.63 1.39
N HIS A 185 -1.13 11.31 1.39
CA HIS A 185 -0.67 9.93 1.36
C HIS A 185 -1.24 9.12 2.54
N LEU A 186 -1.21 9.67 3.77
CA LEU A 186 -1.80 9.02 4.94
C LEU A 186 -3.31 8.83 4.82
N ILE A 187 -4.03 9.81 4.27
CA ILE A 187 -5.48 9.69 4.03
C ILE A 187 -5.75 8.60 2.99
N THR A 188 -5.06 8.61 1.86
CA THR A 188 -5.28 7.65 0.77
C THR A 188 -4.91 6.22 1.16
N ILE A 189 -3.83 6.01 1.93
CA ILE A 189 -3.51 4.67 2.45
C ILE A 189 -4.52 4.23 3.52
N THR A 190 -5.10 5.17 4.30
CA THR A 190 -6.22 4.87 5.21
C THR A 190 -7.48 4.45 4.45
N VAL A 191 -7.80 5.13 3.34
CA VAL A 191 -8.88 4.73 2.43
C VAL A 191 -8.62 3.32 1.89
N LEU A 192 -7.41 3.03 1.41
CA LEU A 192 -7.05 1.69 0.93
C LEU A 192 -7.29 0.60 1.99
N ARG A 193 -6.96 0.86 3.26
CA ARG A 193 -7.22 -0.08 4.37
C ARG A 193 -8.71 -0.39 4.57
N GLN A 194 -9.61 0.55 4.26
CA GLN A 194 -11.07 0.31 4.34
C GLN A 194 -11.56 -0.71 3.32
N PHE A 195 -10.85 -0.89 2.20
CA PHE A 195 -11.16 -1.90 1.18
C PHE A 195 -10.33 -3.18 1.36
N GLY A 196 -9.11 -3.07 1.87
CA GLY A 196 -8.27 -4.25 2.18
C GLY A 196 -8.89 -5.14 3.26
N ARG A 197 -9.50 -4.56 4.29
CA ARG A 197 -10.19 -5.30 5.38
C ARG A 197 -11.32 -6.21 4.90
N PRO A 198 -12.37 -5.69 4.22
CA PRO A 198 -13.44 -6.55 3.75
C PRO A 198 -12.92 -7.60 2.76
N MET A 199 -11.97 -7.25 1.89
CA MET A 199 -11.40 -8.19 0.93
C MET A 199 -10.72 -9.40 1.61
N SER A 200 -9.95 -9.17 2.68
CA SER A 200 -9.33 -10.28 3.43
C SER A 200 -10.33 -11.10 4.25
N MET A 201 -11.55 -10.60 4.44
CA MET A 201 -12.61 -11.27 5.20
C MET A 201 -13.71 -11.87 4.33
N CYS A 202 -13.63 -11.76 3.00
CA CYS A 202 -14.72 -12.16 2.10
C CYS A 202 -15.16 -13.61 2.24
N TYR A 203 -14.31 -14.50 2.72
CA TYR A 203 -14.62 -15.92 2.93
C TYR A 203 -15.09 -16.25 4.36
N LEU A 204 -15.02 -15.29 5.30
CA LEU A 204 -15.34 -15.50 6.72
C LEU A 204 -16.66 -14.87 7.14
N VAL A 205 -17.05 -13.79 6.48
CA VAL A 205 -18.17 -12.94 6.90
C VAL A 205 -19.32 -13.06 5.90
N PRO A 206 -20.59 -13.08 6.35
CA PRO A 206 -21.73 -13.06 5.45
C PRO A 206 -21.67 -11.87 4.48
N HIS A 207 -22.07 -12.13 3.22
CA HIS A 207 -22.08 -11.14 2.14
C HIS A 207 -22.67 -9.80 2.58
N GLU A 208 -23.88 -9.81 3.17
CA GLU A 208 -24.63 -8.60 3.55
C GLU A 208 -23.82 -7.62 4.43
N ASN A 209 -23.03 -8.15 5.37
CA ASN A 209 -22.21 -7.34 6.26
C ASN A 209 -21.03 -6.71 5.51
N ILE A 210 -20.39 -7.47 4.61
CA ILE A 210 -19.28 -6.98 3.79
C ILE A 210 -19.79 -5.93 2.80
N THR A 211 -20.93 -6.15 2.17
CA THR A 211 -21.55 -5.19 1.23
C THR A 211 -21.80 -3.85 1.90
N ALA A 212 -22.36 -3.83 3.11
CA ALA A 212 -22.61 -2.58 3.83
C ALA A 212 -21.30 -1.81 4.11
N ILE A 213 -20.25 -2.52 4.55
CA ILE A 213 -18.94 -1.94 4.83
C ILE A 213 -18.31 -1.37 3.54
N VAL A 214 -18.35 -2.13 2.44
CA VAL A 214 -17.79 -1.71 1.14
C VAL A 214 -18.55 -0.50 0.60
N LEU A 215 -19.88 -0.47 0.68
CA LEU A 215 -20.69 0.67 0.24
C LEU A 215 -20.36 1.97 0.99
N ASP A 216 -20.17 1.90 2.32
CA ASP A 216 -19.76 3.06 3.11
C ASP A 216 -18.33 3.52 2.78
N ALA A 217 -17.42 2.58 2.51
CA ALA A 217 -16.09 2.88 2.02
C ALA A 217 -16.12 3.52 0.61
N GLU A 218 -16.97 3.06 -0.30
CA GLU A 218 -17.15 3.64 -1.65
C GLU A 218 -17.68 5.08 -1.60
N ARG A 219 -18.63 5.37 -0.70
CA ARG A 219 -19.11 6.73 -0.45
C ARG A 219 -17.98 7.64 0.03
N THR A 220 -17.18 7.14 0.98
CA THR A 220 -16.02 7.85 1.52
C THR A 220 -14.98 8.11 0.43
N LEU A 221 -14.65 7.10 -0.38
CA LEU A 221 -13.75 7.20 -1.52
C LEU A 221 -14.22 8.23 -2.54
N SER A 222 -15.51 8.23 -2.86
CA SER A 222 -16.12 9.18 -3.80
C SER A 222 -16.02 10.62 -3.28
N ALA A 223 -16.32 10.84 -2.01
CA ALA A 223 -16.19 12.14 -1.36
C ALA A 223 -14.72 12.60 -1.33
N ILE A 224 -13.77 11.71 -1.00
CA ILE A 224 -12.34 12.00 -1.03
C ILE A 224 -11.89 12.42 -2.44
N ARG A 225 -12.27 11.68 -3.48
CA ARG A 225 -11.90 12.00 -4.87
C ARG A 225 -12.36 13.40 -5.28
N LEU A 226 -13.54 13.83 -4.83
CA LEU A 226 -14.08 15.16 -5.09
C LEU A 226 -13.43 16.26 -4.22
N ALA A 227 -12.97 15.92 -3.02
CA ALA A 227 -12.36 16.86 -2.08
C ALA A 227 -10.86 17.13 -2.35
N LEU A 228 -10.19 16.26 -3.12
CA LEU A 228 -8.79 16.40 -3.51
C LEU A 228 -8.50 17.72 -4.24
N PRO A 229 -7.24 18.18 -4.22
CA PRO A 229 -6.82 19.35 -5.01
C PRO A 229 -7.16 19.22 -6.50
N ARG A 230 -7.27 20.35 -7.18
CA ARG A 230 -7.53 20.38 -8.64
C ARG A 230 -6.41 19.63 -9.38
N ASN A 231 -6.79 18.86 -10.40
CA ASN A 231 -5.88 18.05 -11.21
C ASN A 231 -5.06 17.01 -10.41
N PHE A 232 -5.43 16.70 -9.16
CA PHE A 232 -4.65 15.76 -8.36
C PHE A 232 -4.63 14.35 -8.95
N LEU A 233 -5.75 13.93 -9.54
CA LEU A 233 -5.93 12.62 -10.18
C LEU A 233 -5.30 12.53 -11.59
N ASN A 234 -4.76 13.62 -12.14
CA ASN A 234 -4.16 13.62 -13.48
C ASN A 234 -2.81 12.88 -13.45
N PRO A 235 -2.58 11.81 -14.23
CA PRO A 235 -1.28 11.12 -14.27
C PRO A 235 -0.11 12.04 -14.68
N GLY A 236 -0.37 13.07 -15.49
CA GLY A 236 0.65 14.02 -15.94
C GLY A 236 1.17 14.93 -14.84
N ARG A 237 2.42 15.38 -14.96
CA ARG A 237 3.01 16.40 -14.08
C ARG A 237 2.37 17.76 -14.32
N ASN A 238 2.00 18.46 -13.26
CA ASN A 238 1.41 19.79 -13.30
C ASN A 238 2.49 20.87 -13.49
N ALA A 239 3.05 20.97 -14.70
CA ALA A 239 4.10 21.92 -15.03
C ALA A 239 3.69 23.39 -14.77
N PHE A 240 2.44 23.75 -15.04
CA PHE A 240 1.92 25.11 -14.80
C PHE A 240 1.84 25.49 -13.32
N MET A 241 1.74 24.50 -12.42
CA MET A 241 1.78 24.72 -10.97
C MET A 241 3.19 24.59 -10.40
N ASN A 242 4.21 24.50 -11.26
CA ASN A 242 5.60 24.26 -10.88
C ASN A 242 5.77 23.01 -9.99
N GLU A 243 4.96 21.96 -10.23
CA GLU A 243 5.06 20.70 -9.49
C GLU A 243 6.45 20.08 -9.68
N SER A 244 7.17 19.88 -8.58
CA SER A 244 8.48 19.21 -8.63
C SER A 244 8.31 17.75 -9.05
N ASN A 245 9.35 17.14 -9.61
CA ASN A 245 9.27 15.72 -9.97
C ASN A 245 9.08 14.82 -8.74
N THR A 246 9.66 15.18 -7.59
CA THR A 246 9.44 14.45 -6.32
C THR A 246 7.98 14.53 -5.88
N ASP A 247 7.38 15.72 -5.94
CA ASP A 247 5.97 15.94 -5.59
C ASP A 247 5.03 15.20 -6.54
N HIS A 248 5.36 15.18 -7.84
CA HIS A 248 4.64 14.41 -8.84
C HIS A 248 4.61 12.93 -8.48
N HIS A 249 5.75 12.31 -8.15
CA HIS A 249 5.80 10.90 -7.77
C HIS A 249 5.09 10.63 -6.44
N ALA A 250 5.23 11.50 -5.44
CA ALA A 250 4.51 11.39 -4.18
C ALA A 250 2.97 11.45 -4.39
N ARG A 251 2.52 12.28 -5.33
CA ARG A 251 1.12 12.35 -5.75
C ARG A 251 0.69 11.09 -6.49
N LEU A 252 1.48 10.60 -7.45
CA LEU A 252 1.16 9.36 -8.18
C LEU A 252 0.95 8.17 -7.25
N VAL A 253 1.74 8.05 -6.19
CA VAL A 253 1.56 7.01 -5.15
C VAL A 253 0.19 7.12 -4.48
N SER A 254 -0.22 8.34 -4.13
CA SER A 254 -1.54 8.58 -3.53
C SER A 254 -2.67 8.24 -4.51
N VAL A 255 -2.48 8.51 -5.80
CA VAL A 255 -3.43 8.13 -6.86
C VAL A 255 -3.49 6.60 -7.04
N LEU A 256 -2.35 5.91 -6.98
CA LEU A 256 -2.28 4.45 -7.01
C LEU A 256 -3.04 3.81 -5.84
N HIS A 257 -2.95 4.37 -4.62
CA HIS A 257 -3.75 3.89 -3.49
C HIS A 257 -5.25 3.98 -3.76
N LEU A 258 -5.70 5.09 -4.35
CA LEU A 258 -7.12 5.28 -4.68
C LEU A 258 -7.57 4.30 -5.76
N HIS A 259 -6.76 4.08 -6.80
CA HIS A 259 -7.08 3.07 -7.82
C HIS A 259 -7.05 1.64 -7.27
N MET A 260 -6.10 1.31 -6.39
CA MET A 260 -6.09 0.01 -5.71
C MET A 260 -7.36 -0.17 -4.85
N ALA A 261 -7.81 0.87 -4.15
CA ALA A 261 -9.05 0.84 -3.39
C ALA A 261 -10.27 0.57 -4.29
N GLN A 262 -10.35 1.23 -5.45
CA GLN A 262 -11.39 0.99 -6.47
C GLN A 262 -11.33 -0.45 -7.01
N LEU A 263 -10.12 -0.95 -7.27
CA LEU A 263 -9.92 -2.30 -7.78
C LEU A 263 -10.41 -3.33 -6.76
N LEU A 264 -10.03 -3.19 -5.49
CA LEU A 264 -10.50 -4.07 -4.42
C LEU A 264 -12.04 -4.03 -4.25
N ALA A 265 -12.67 -2.86 -4.39
CA ALA A 265 -14.12 -2.73 -4.36
C ALA A 265 -14.80 -3.49 -5.51
N ALA A 266 -14.27 -3.34 -6.73
CA ALA A 266 -14.77 -4.03 -7.91
C ALA A 266 -14.58 -5.56 -7.80
N LEU A 267 -13.43 -6.01 -7.30
CA LEU A 267 -13.14 -7.43 -7.06
C LEU A 267 -14.07 -8.03 -6.00
N ALA A 268 -14.32 -7.31 -4.90
CA ALA A 268 -15.27 -7.73 -3.88
C ALA A 268 -16.68 -7.86 -4.47
N SER A 269 -17.11 -6.92 -5.31
CA SER A 269 -18.40 -7.00 -6.02
C SER A 269 -18.46 -8.23 -6.93
N CYS A 270 -17.42 -8.46 -7.74
CA CYS A 270 -17.33 -9.63 -8.62
C CYS A 270 -17.37 -10.96 -7.84
N TYR A 271 -16.83 -11.01 -6.62
CA TYR A 271 -16.82 -12.23 -5.81
C TYR A 271 -18.23 -12.66 -5.35
N TYR A 272 -19.13 -11.71 -5.10
CA TYR A 272 -20.46 -12.02 -4.57
C TYR A 272 -21.58 -11.97 -5.61
N LEU A 273 -21.41 -11.22 -6.70
CA LEU A 273 -22.43 -11.08 -7.71
C LEU A 273 -22.51 -12.34 -8.58
N PRO A 274 -23.72 -12.89 -8.83
CA PRO A 274 -23.90 -13.97 -9.79
C PRO A 274 -23.63 -13.47 -11.22
N GLU A 275 -23.34 -14.41 -12.13
CA GLU A 275 -23.17 -14.08 -13.55
C GLU A 275 -24.42 -13.37 -14.10
N GLY A 276 -24.21 -12.20 -14.70
CA GLY A 276 -25.26 -11.31 -15.19
C GLY A 276 -24.77 -9.88 -15.36
N ASP A 277 -25.68 -8.96 -15.69
CA ASP A 277 -25.35 -7.58 -16.07
C ASP A 277 -24.58 -6.83 -14.97
N ASP A 278 -24.97 -6.98 -13.71
CA ASP A 278 -24.32 -6.33 -12.56
C ASP A 278 -22.88 -6.84 -12.35
N TRP A 279 -22.67 -8.15 -12.55
CA TRP A 279 -21.34 -8.74 -12.51
C TRP A 279 -20.49 -8.26 -13.69
N THR A 280 -21.04 -8.21 -14.90
CA THR A 280 -20.35 -7.69 -16.09
C THR A 280 -19.93 -6.23 -15.92
N LEU A 281 -20.79 -5.40 -15.33
CA LEU A 281 -20.45 -4.01 -15.01
C LEU A 281 -19.30 -3.92 -13.99
N SER A 282 -19.35 -4.74 -12.95
CA SER A 282 -18.28 -4.81 -11.95
C SER A 282 -16.96 -5.30 -12.56
N TRP A 283 -17.04 -6.29 -13.45
CA TRP A 283 -15.91 -6.83 -14.20
C TRP A 283 -15.32 -5.78 -15.15
N GLN A 284 -16.14 -4.99 -15.84
CA GLN A 284 -15.66 -3.86 -16.63
C GLN A 284 -14.90 -2.83 -15.78
N ARG A 285 -15.37 -2.54 -14.56
CA ARG A 285 -14.66 -1.64 -13.63
C ARG A 285 -13.30 -2.19 -13.20
N VAL A 286 -13.15 -3.51 -13.07
CA VAL A 286 -11.84 -4.15 -12.82
C VAL A 286 -10.88 -3.79 -13.95
N LEU A 287 -11.27 -4.01 -15.21
CA LEU A 287 -10.45 -3.69 -16.38
C LEU A 287 -10.10 -2.20 -16.45
N GLU A 288 -11.09 -1.32 -16.35
CA GLU A 288 -10.88 0.14 -16.40
C GLU A 288 -9.90 0.60 -15.31
N THR A 289 -10.04 0.06 -14.09
CA THR A 289 -9.16 0.42 -12.98
C THR A 289 -7.73 -0.09 -13.21
N CYS A 290 -7.56 -1.31 -13.75
CA CYS A 290 -6.25 -1.83 -14.12
C CYS A 290 -5.58 -0.98 -15.22
N GLN A 291 -6.33 -0.54 -16.22
CA GLN A 291 -5.85 0.37 -17.26
C GLN A 291 -5.44 1.73 -16.68
N ASN A 292 -6.21 2.27 -15.73
CA ASN A 292 -5.85 3.49 -15.01
C ASN A 292 -4.53 3.34 -14.23
N ILE A 293 -4.32 2.20 -13.56
CA ILE A 293 -3.05 1.88 -12.87
C ILE A 293 -1.88 1.83 -13.89
N ALA A 294 -2.07 1.19 -15.04
CA ALA A 294 -1.06 1.18 -16.11
C ALA A 294 -0.79 2.57 -16.69
N GLY A 295 -1.81 3.43 -16.81
CA GLY A 295 -1.66 4.83 -17.22
C GLY A 295 -0.83 5.67 -16.25
N ILE A 296 -0.84 5.33 -14.95
CA ILE A 296 0.08 5.93 -13.96
C ILE A 296 1.52 5.43 -14.20
N ALA A 297 1.70 4.12 -14.44
CA ALA A 297 3.01 3.54 -14.74
C ALA A 297 3.64 4.14 -16.01
N GLU A 298 2.82 4.50 -17.01
CA GLU A 298 3.27 5.19 -18.23
C GLU A 298 3.97 6.54 -17.95
N LYS A 299 3.55 7.24 -16.89
CA LYS A 299 4.11 8.56 -16.52
C LYS A 299 5.23 8.47 -15.49
N TRP A 300 5.67 7.25 -15.16
CA TRP A 300 6.69 7.01 -14.15
C TRP A 300 8.10 7.33 -14.67
N ASP A 301 8.90 8.03 -13.85
CA ASP A 301 10.31 8.28 -14.13
C ASP A 301 11.19 7.32 -13.30
N SER A 302 12.05 6.56 -13.99
CA SER A 302 12.94 5.57 -13.39
C SER A 302 13.95 6.17 -12.41
N ASN A 303 14.22 7.47 -12.48
CA ASN A 303 15.08 8.18 -11.54
C ASN A 303 14.52 8.21 -10.10
N TYR A 304 13.22 7.95 -9.91
CA TYR A 304 12.53 8.01 -8.61
C TYR A 304 12.30 6.61 -8.00
N THR A 305 12.93 5.57 -8.53
CA THR A 305 12.81 4.18 -8.04
C THR A 305 13.31 3.96 -6.60
N LEU A 306 14.19 4.84 -6.09
CA LEU A 306 14.68 4.80 -4.70
C LEU A 306 13.96 5.76 -3.75
N THR A 307 13.26 6.76 -4.29
CA THR A 307 12.56 7.78 -3.49
C THR A 307 11.12 7.41 -3.18
N VAL A 308 10.62 6.36 -3.82
CA VAL A 308 9.28 5.83 -3.60
C VAL A 308 9.35 4.45 -2.94
N ASP A 309 8.35 4.17 -2.10
CA ASP A 309 8.15 2.90 -1.41
C ASP A 309 7.90 1.73 -2.40
N PRO A 310 8.80 0.72 -2.50
CA PRO A 310 8.66 -0.37 -3.46
C PRO A 310 7.41 -1.24 -3.24
N ALA A 311 6.74 -1.11 -2.08
CA ALA A 311 5.45 -1.75 -1.82
C ALA A 311 4.37 -1.40 -2.85
N LEU A 312 4.50 -0.28 -3.59
CA LEU A 312 3.59 0.03 -4.71
C LEU A 312 3.58 -1.06 -5.80
N SER A 313 4.64 -1.87 -5.89
CA SER A 313 4.72 -3.04 -6.77
C SER A 313 3.60 -4.06 -6.52
N LEU A 314 3.03 -4.09 -5.32
CA LEU A 314 1.89 -4.94 -4.97
C LEU A 314 0.62 -4.54 -5.74
N ILE A 315 0.46 -3.24 -5.99
CA ILE A 315 -0.64 -2.68 -6.79
C ILE A 315 -0.44 -3.07 -8.25
N SER A 316 0.78 -2.91 -8.78
CA SER A 316 1.13 -3.29 -10.15
C SER A 316 0.95 -4.78 -10.39
N LEU A 317 1.34 -5.67 -9.45
CA LEU A 317 1.08 -7.10 -9.57
C LEU A 317 -0.42 -7.42 -9.60
N THR A 318 -1.21 -6.80 -8.71
CA THR A 318 -2.65 -7.05 -8.67
C THR A 318 -3.29 -6.67 -10.00
N ALA A 319 -2.95 -5.49 -10.54
CA ALA A 319 -3.42 -5.07 -11.86
C ALA A 319 -2.97 -6.03 -12.98
N LEU A 320 -1.72 -6.49 -12.97
CA LEU A 320 -1.18 -7.46 -13.94
C LEU A 320 -1.98 -8.77 -13.95
N VAL A 321 -2.23 -9.35 -12.77
CA VAL A 321 -3.01 -10.60 -12.63
C VAL A 321 -4.39 -10.43 -13.26
N PHE A 322 -5.11 -9.35 -12.95
CA PHE A 322 -6.46 -9.17 -13.47
C PHE A 322 -6.52 -8.73 -14.93
N LEU A 323 -5.52 -8.02 -15.46
CA LEU A 323 -5.38 -7.78 -16.91
C LEU A 323 -5.25 -9.09 -17.68
N ASP A 324 -4.40 -10.00 -17.19
CA ASP A 324 -4.17 -11.28 -17.86
C ASP A 324 -5.41 -12.19 -17.76
N ILE A 325 -6.15 -12.17 -16.64
CA ILE A 325 -7.46 -12.84 -16.51
C ILE A 325 -8.47 -12.24 -17.49
N HIS A 326 -8.56 -10.92 -17.61
CA HIS A 326 -9.44 -10.26 -18.58
C HIS A 326 -9.14 -10.70 -20.01
N LYS A 327 -7.85 -10.73 -20.40
CA LYS A 327 -7.42 -11.20 -21.71
C LYS A 327 -7.85 -12.64 -21.98
N LYS A 328 -7.76 -13.52 -20.97
CA LYS A 328 -8.16 -14.94 -21.07
C LYS A 328 -9.67 -15.18 -21.00
N TYR A 329 -10.43 -14.27 -20.39
CA TYR A 329 -11.89 -14.31 -20.34
C TYR A 329 -12.55 -13.81 -21.63
N THR A 330 -11.99 -12.77 -22.26
CA THR A 330 -12.63 -12.02 -23.36
C THR A 330 -12.61 -12.75 -24.71
N GLU A 331 -12.37 -14.06 -24.76
CA GLU A 331 -12.30 -14.92 -25.97
C GLU A 331 -12.11 -14.17 -27.31
N SER A 332 -10.90 -13.86 -27.75
CA SER A 332 -10.54 -13.62 -29.18
C SER A 332 -11.37 -12.64 -30.06
N THR A 333 -12.43 -11.98 -29.60
CA THR A 333 -13.36 -11.24 -30.49
C THR A 333 -12.96 -9.78 -30.72
N ASN A 334 -12.15 -9.20 -29.82
CA ASN A 334 -11.72 -7.82 -29.92
C ASN A 334 -10.18 -7.71 -29.85
N LEU A 335 -9.54 -7.85 -31.01
CA LEU A 335 -8.08 -7.75 -31.16
C LEU A 335 -7.51 -6.42 -30.66
N HIS A 336 -8.27 -5.32 -30.79
CA HIS A 336 -7.85 -4.01 -30.29
C HIS A 336 -7.75 -4.01 -28.77
N LEU A 337 -8.79 -4.49 -28.08
CA LEU A 337 -8.82 -4.58 -26.63
C LEU A 337 -7.70 -5.48 -26.10
N ILE A 338 -7.43 -6.60 -26.78
CA ILE A 338 -6.31 -7.49 -26.42
C ILE A 338 -4.98 -6.73 -26.52
N SER A 339 -4.74 -6.01 -27.62
CA SER A 339 -3.51 -5.21 -27.80
C SER A 339 -3.36 -4.12 -26.75
N GLU A 340 -4.45 -3.45 -26.35
CA GLU A 340 -4.44 -2.47 -25.26
C GLU A 340 -4.08 -3.11 -23.92
N ILE A 341 -4.66 -4.28 -23.61
CA ILE A 341 -4.34 -5.04 -22.39
C ILE A 341 -2.87 -5.47 -22.40
N GLU A 342 -2.35 -5.95 -23.52
CA GLU A 342 -0.93 -6.33 -23.66
C GLU A 342 0.01 -5.14 -23.46
N ASN A 343 -0.36 -3.96 -23.98
CA ASN A 343 0.39 -2.73 -23.72
C ASN A 343 0.36 -2.36 -22.23
N CYS A 344 -0.80 -2.49 -21.55
CA CYS A 344 -0.90 -2.27 -20.11
C CYS A 344 -0.01 -3.26 -19.32
N GLU A 345 -0.03 -4.55 -19.68
CA GLU A 345 0.84 -5.57 -19.08
C GLU A 345 2.33 -5.20 -19.26
N LEU A 346 2.72 -4.77 -20.45
CA LEU A 346 4.09 -4.35 -20.75
C LEU A 346 4.52 -3.17 -19.87
N LEU A 347 3.70 -2.11 -19.77
CA LEU A 347 4.02 -0.93 -18.97
C LEU A 347 4.21 -1.27 -17.48
N LEU A 348 3.33 -2.10 -16.92
CA LEU A 348 3.42 -2.52 -15.53
C LEU A 348 4.64 -3.43 -15.28
N LEU A 349 4.96 -4.34 -16.21
CA LEU A 349 6.17 -5.16 -16.12
C LEU A 349 7.44 -4.31 -16.17
N LEU A 350 7.53 -3.34 -17.09
CA LEU A 350 8.67 -2.44 -17.20
C LEU A 350 8.85 -1.60 -15.93
N GLN A 351 7.76 -1.14 -15.31
CA GLN A 351 7.82 -0.45 -14.03
C GLN A 351 8.37 -1.35 -12.92
N LEU A 352 7.90 -2.60 -12.85
CA LEU A 352 8.41 -3.58 -11.88
C LEU A 352 9.91 -3.85 -12.10
N GLU A 353 10.34 -4.05 -13.35
CA GLU A 353 11.76 -4.28 -13.71
C GLU A 353 12.65 -3.10 -13.31
N GLN A 354 12.17 -1.86 -13.48
CA GLN A 354 12.91 -0.67 -13.03
C GLN A 354 13.09 -0.65 -11.50
N LEU A 355 12.05 -1.00 -10.74
CA LEU A 355 12.13 -1.09 -9.27
C LEU A 355 13.00 -2.28 -8.83
N SER A 356 13.00 -3.35 -9.63
CA SER A 356 13.74 -4.59 -9.34
C SER A 356 15.26 -4.43 -9.43
N ALA A 357 15.73 -3.39 -10.14
CA ALA A 357 17.14 -3.00 -10.14
C ALA A 357 17.70 -2.71 -8.73
N HIS A 358 16.84 -2.35 -7.77
CA HIS A 358 17.25 -1.99 -6.41
C HIS A 358 16.62 -2.87 -5.32
N TRP A 359 15.46 -3.47 -5.59
CA TRP A 359 14.65 -4.16 -4.58
C TRP A 359 14.24 -5.57 -5.02
N LYS A 360 14.36 -6.55 -4.13
CA LYS A 360 13.97 -7.94 -4.41
C LYS A 360 12.46 -8.18 -4.42
N LEU A 361 11.66 -7.33 -3.75
CA LEU A 361 10.21 -7.45 -3.79
C LEU A 361 9.66 -7.41 -5.23
N PRO A 362 9.94 -6.39 -6.07
CA PRO A 362 9.54 -6.40 -7.47
C PRO A 362 10.01 -7.64 -8.25
N ASP A 363 11.26 -8.10 -8.06
CA ASP A 363 11.78 -9.34 -8.68
C ASP A 363 10.88 -10.54 -8.36
N LEU A 364 10.52 -10.71 -7.09
CA LEU A 364 9.65 -11.80 -6.63
C LEU A 364 8.25 -11.68 -7.25
N LEU A 365 7.70 -10.47 -7.35
CA LEU A 365 6.36 -10.24 -7.91
C LEU A 365 6.34 -10.51 -9.42
N ILE A 366 7.41 -10.17 -10.15
CA ILE A 366 7.56 -10.54 -11.57
C ILE A 366 7.55 -12.05 -11.73
N LEU A 367 8.31 -12.78 -10.90
CA LEU A 367 8.34 -14.24 -10.92
C LEU A 367 6.97 -14.84 -10.59
N SER A 368 6.27 -14.28 -9.59
CA SER A 368 4.91 -14.69 -9.22
C SER A 368 3.93 -14.50 -10.39
N PHE A 369 3.99 -13.37 -11.10
CA PHE A 369 3.15 -13.13 -12.27
C PHE A 369 3.47 -14.10 -13.41
N LYS A 370 4.75 -14.35 -13.70
CA LYS A 370 5.14 -15.33 -14.73
C LYS A 370 4.61 -16.72 -14.42
N SER A 371 4.76 -17.18 -13.18
CA SER A 371 4.20 -18.44 -12.71
C SER A 371 2.68 -18.46 -12.86
N PHE A 372 1.98 -17.39 -12.47
CA PHE A 372 0.53 -17.29 -12.68
C PHE A 372 0.13 -17.41 -14.16
N LYS A 373 0.82 -16.68 -15.04
CA LYS A 373 0.52 -16.64 -16.47
C LYS A 373 0.69 -18.02 -17.13
N GLU A 374 1.69 -18.79 -16.68
CA GLU A 374 1.96 -20.17 -17.11
C GLU A 374 0.95 -21.17 -16.52
N SER A 375 0.61 -21.05 -15.24
CA SER A 375 -0.24 -22.02 -14.54
C SER A 375 -1.75 -21.86 -14.79
N VAL A 376 -2.20 -20.65 -15.16
CA VAL A 376 -3.61 -20.38 -15.49
C VAL A 376 -3.71 -20.23 -17.01
N THR A 377 -4.13 -21.26 -17.72
CA THR A 377 -4.33 -21.18 -19.17
C THR A 377 -5.76 -20.77 -19.50
N GLY A 378 -5.95 -20.03 -20.60
CA GLY A 378 -7.28 -19.65 -21.10
C GLY A 378 -7.83 -20.70 -22.09
N PRO A 379 -9.12 -20.60 -22.48
CA PRO A 379 -10.08 -19.54 -22.10
C PRO A 379 -10.66 -19.72 -20.69
N LEU A 380 -10.96 -18.61 -20.02
CA LEU A 380 -11.57 -18.61 -18.68
C LEU A 380 -13.07 -18.30 -18.79
N SER A 381 -13.89 -19.00 -18.01
CA SER A 381 -15.32 -18.77 -17.86
C SER A 381 -15.61 -18.13 -16.50
N TYR A 382 -16.85 -17.70 -16.27
CA TYR A 382 -17.27 -17.15 -14.97
C TYR A 382 -16.91 -18.06 -13.77
N PRO A 383 -17.18 -19.38 -13.79
CA PRO A 383 -16.77 -20.29 -12.70
C PRO A 383 -15.25 -20.30 -12.45
N HIS A 384 -14.43 -20.20 -13.50
CA HIS A 384 -12.98 -20.11 -13.34
C HIS A 384 -12.57 -18.82 -12.63
N ILE A 385 -13.20 -17.68 -13.00
CA ILE A 385 -12.93 -16.39 -12.35
C ILE A 385 -13.34 -16.44 -10.87
N GLN A 386 -14.50 -17.01 -10.55
CA GLN A 386 -14.95 -17.16 -9.16
C GLN A 386 -13.98 -18.00 -8.33
N LEU A 387 -13.48 -19.09 -8.90
CA LEU A 387 -12.45 -19.89 -8.25
C LEU A 387 -11.18 -19.06 -8.00
N ILE A 388 -10.69 -18.31 -8.98
CA ILE A 388 -9.50 -17.47 -8.84
C ILE A 388 -9.72 -16.40 -7.75
N LEU A 389 -10.85 -15.69 -7.77
CA LEU A 389 -11.20 -14.69 -6.75
C LEU A 389 -11.23 -15.30 -5.35
N SER A 390 -11.75 -16.53 -5.19
CA SER A 390 -11.78 -17.24 -3.90
C SER A 390 -10.38 -17.63 -3.35
N ARG A 391 -9.36 -17.62 -4.21
CA ARG A 391 -7.96 -17.95 -3.87
C ARG A 391 -7.06 -16.73 -3.79
N PHE A 392 -7.44 -15.63 -4.44
CA PHE A 392 -6.70 -14.39 -4.44
C PHE A 392 -7.04 -13.55 -3.19
N GLU A 393 -6.33 -13.81 -2.08
CA GLU A 393 -6.43 -12.97 -0.88
C GLU A 393 -5.51 -11.75 -0.99
N SER A 394 -4.26 -11.98 -1.42
CA SER A 394 -3.23 -10.94 -1.50
C SER A 394 -1.99 -11.46 -2.25
N PRO A 395 -1.20 -10.59 -2.92
CA PRO A 395 0.02 -10.92 -3.67
C PRO A 395 0.98 -11.95 -3.06
N LEU A 396 1.26 -11.88 -1.77
CA LEU A 396 2.22 -12.74 -1.07
C LEU A 396 1.53 -13.68 -0.06
N HIS A 397 0.20 -13.81 -0.12
CA HIS A 397 -0.52 -14.70 0.79
C HIS A 397 -0.17 -16.17 0.49
N PRO A 398 0.13 -17.01 1.50
CA PRO A 398 0.53 -18.40 1.27
C PRO A 398 -0.47 -19.22 0.45
N ARG A 399 -1.78 -19.03 0.65
CA ARG A 399 -2.83 -19.69 -0.16
C ARG A 399 -2.77 -19.31 -1.64
N TRP A 400 -2.43 -18.06 -1.95
CA TRP A 400 -2.26 -17.62 -3.34
C TRP A 400 -1.06 -18.34 -3.96
N LEU A 401 0.08 -18.34 -3.27
CA LEU A 401 1.30 -19.01 -3.75
C LEU A 401 1.10 -20.53 -3.92
N GLN A 402 0.36 -21.17 -3.02
CA GLN A 402 -0.04 -22.58 -3.14
C GLN A 402 -0.96 -22.81 -4.34
N PHE A 403 -1.93 -21.93 -4.57
CA PHE A 403 -2.80 -21.99 -5.74
C PHE A 403 -1.97 -21.93 -7.03
N LEU A 404 -0.99 -21.03 -7.14
CA LEU A 404 -0.12 -20.95 -8.32
C LEU A 404 0.57 -22.28 -8.64
N SER A 405 1.04 -23.03 -7.63
CA SER A 405 1.69 -24.33 -7.84
C SER A 405 0.77 -25.45 -8.33
N SER A 406 -0.55 -25.27 -8.25
CA SER A 406 -1.57 -26.29 -8.54
C SER A 406 -2.75 -25.77 -9.35
N ALA A 407 -2.64 -24.58 -9.96
CA ALA A 407 -3.78 -23.90 -10.55
C ALA A 407 -4.43 -24.69 -11.69
N GLN A 408 -3.62 -25.32 -12.54
CA GLN A 408 -4.09 -26.08 -13.69
C GLN A 408 -5.01 -27.24 -13.29
N THR A 409 -4.63 -28.03 -12.27
CA THR A 409 -5.45 -29.16 -11.80
C THR A 409 -6.76 -28.69 -11.17
N HIS A 410 -6.74 -27.57 -10.46
CA HIS A 410 -7.95 -26.98 -9.88
C HIS A 410 -8.90 -26.45 -10.94
N LEU A 411 -8.39 -25.80 -11.98
CA LEU A 411 -9.20 -25.25 -13.08
C LEU A 411 -9.79 -26.36 -13.96
N GLU A 412 -9.03 -27.41 -14.26
CA GLU A 412 -9.54 -28.57 -15.01
C GLU A 412 -10.72 -29.24 -14.28
N ASN A 413 -10.66 -29.37 -12.96
CA ASN A 413 -11.75 -29.96 -12.17
C ASN A 413 -13.06 -29.16 -12.20
N VAL A 414 -13.01 -27.84 -12.42
CA VAL A 414 -14.22 -27.00 -12.59
C VAL A 414 -14.96 -27.37 -13.88
N ILE A 415 -14.22 -27.74 -14.93
CA ILE A 415 -14.78 -28.18 -16.21
C ILE A 415 -15.53 -29.50 -16.05
N TRP A 416 -15.00 -30.44 -15.25
CA TRP A 416 -15.61 -31.76 -15.05
C TRP A 416 -16.81 -31.77 -14.09
N GLY A 417 -16.86 -30.84 -13.12
CA GLY A 417 -17.98 -30.75 -12.16
C GLY A 417 -19.30 -30.26 -12.74
N HIS A 418 -19.30 -29.73 -13.97
CA HIS A 418 -20.51 -29.34 -14.70
C HIS A 418 -21.01 -30.40 -15.69
N ALA A 419 -20.28 -31.51 -15.85
CA ALA A 419 -20.61 -32.59 -16.78
C ALA A 419 -21.32 -33.80 -16.11
N SER A 420 -21.69 -33.70 -14.83
CA SER A 420 -22.32 -34.78 -14.05
C SER A 420 -23.70 -34.43 -13.52
#